data_AF-R3L1R7-F1
#
_entry.id   AF-R3L1R7-F1
#
_cell.length_a   1.000
_cell.length_b   1.000
_cell.length_c   1.000
_cell.angle_alpha   90.00
_cell.angle_beta   90.00
_cell.angle_gamma   90.00
#
_symmetry.space_group_name_H-M   'P 1'
#
loop_
_entity.id
_entity.type
_entity.pdbx_description
1 polymer ?
#
loop_
_entity_poly.entity_id
_entity_poly.type
_entity_poly.pdbx_seq_one_letter_code
_entity_poly.pdbx_strand_id
1 'polypeptide(L)'
;MKKNPIVFLLALSLLACAFLMINFVKENEKKQVAAEKITTTSTSLKKKALKNSVDSSERKYYSYLDEIDQSKVINQSGGSQRLLMYNPEIPKDIQSLSTNIVIGKVLSLDKADAPANDPSSPYNGEIYPWTFGKIQVLKNIQGELASTIEFARPGGIMEEGRMFLNDAKENVDKLNRGRATRRMAPIQQSRQLVEILQYEGDFYLEAGETYLFYVYWDKEWNKGLIMGYQYGSLRLEDEQQPAEELTQRNRRAIGKTWNVVNESTKETTNLTTYLKDELGIELPAE
;
A
#
# COMPACT_ATOMS: atom_id res chain seq x y z
N MET A 1 -41.05 -47.67 25.81
CA MET A 1 -41.12 -46.36 25.13
C MET A 1 -40.80 -46.56 23.65
N LYS A 2 -41.81 -46.53 22.77
CA LYS A 2 -41.62 -46.66 21.31
C LYS A 2 -41.19 -45.29 20.76
N LYS A 3 -39.96 -45.18 20.23
CA LYS A 3 -39.49 -43.96 19.55
C LYS A 3 -40.14 -43.90 18.17
N ASN A 4 -40.83 -42.80 17.88
CA ASN A 4 -41.52 -42.58 16.59
C ASN A 4 -40.49 -42.33 15.48
N PRO A 5 -40.41 -43.19 14.44
CA PRO A 5 -39.43 -43.06 13.35
C PRO A 5 -39.70 -41.84 12.43
N ILE A 6 -40.91 -41.26 12.49
CA ILE A 6 -41.33 -40.13 11.66
C ILE A 6 -40.64 -38.82 12.07
N VAL A 7 -40.36 -38.63 13.37
CA VAL A 7 -39.69 -37.42 13.88
C VAL A 7 -38.20 -37.41 13.50
N PHE A 8 -37.57 -38.59 13.36
CA PHE A 8 -36.17 -38.72 12.97
C PHE A 8 -35.95 -38.45 11.47
N LEU A 9 -36.92 -38.82 10.63
CA LEU A 9 -36.89 -38.56 9.17
C LEU A 9 -37.13 -37.09 8.82
N LEU A 10 -37.99 -36.38 9.56
CA LEU A 10 -38.21 -34.93 9.40
C LEU A 10 -37.01 -34.10 9.88
N ALA A 11 -36.31 -34.54 10.94
CA ALA A 11 -35.09 -33.87 11.40
C ALA A 11 -33.91 -34.04 10.41
N LEU A 12 -33.80 -35.19 9.74
CA LEU A 12 -32.76 -35.40 8.72
C LEU A 12 -32.99 -34.60 7.44
N SER A 13 -34.24 -34.37 7.02
CA SER A 13 -34.52 -33.60 5.79
C SER A 13 -34.30 -32.09 5.99
N LEU A 14 -34.62 -31.55 7.17
CA LEU A 14 -34.34 -30.15 7.52
C LEU A 14 -32.83 -29.87 7.62
N LEU A 15 -32.04 -30.83 8.14
CA LEU A 15 -30.59 -30.69 8.24
C LEU A 15 -29.90 -30.76 6.86
N ALA A 16 -30.43 -31.58 5.94
CA ALA A 16 -29.94 -31.66 4.57
C ALA A 16 -30.26 -30.40 3.74
N CYS A 17 -31.45 -29.80 3.91
CA CYS A 17 -31.81 -28.53 3.28
C CYS A 17 -30.97 -27.36 3.81
N ALA A 18 -30.66 -27.33 5.11
CA ALA A 18 -29.77 -26.31 5.68
C ALA A 18 -28.33 -26.42 5.15
N PHE A 19 -27.81 -27.65 4.98
CA PHE A 19 -26.48 -27.88 4.41
C PHE A 19 -26.37 -27.49 2.93
N LEU A 20 -27.43 -27.72 2.14
CA LEU A 20 -27.47 -27.30 0.73
C LEU A 20 -27.55 -25.78 0.58
N MET A 21 -28.31 -25.08 1.44
CA MET A 21 -28.41 -23.62 1.43
C MET A 21 -27.09 -22.94 1.83
N ILE A 22 -26.37 -23.48 2.83
CA ILE A 22 -25.06 -22.94 3.26
C ILE A 22 -23.99 -23.10 2.18
N ASN A 23 -23.99 -24.24 1.46
CA ASN A 23 -23.04 -24.45 0.37
C ASN A 23 -23.38 -23.58 -0.86
N PHE A 24 -24.66 -23.34 -1.15
CA PHE A 24 -25.09 -22.45 -2.23
C PHE A 24 -24.74 -20.98 -1.95
N VAL A 25 -24.89 -20.52 -0.70
CA VAL A 25 -24.46 -19.17 -0.28
C VAL A 25 -22.94 -19.00 -0.39
N LYS A 26 -22.15 -19.97 0.09
CA LYS A 26 -20.68 -19.94 -0.03
C LYS A 26 -20.17 -19.97 -1.48
N GLU A 27 -20.87 -20.66 -2.38
CA GLU A 27 -20.48 -20.71 -3.79
C GLU A 27 -20.86 -19.41 -4.53
N ASN A 28 -21.97 -18.77 -4.15
CA ASN A 28 -22.35 -17.47 -4.70
C ASN A 28 -21.51 -16.31 -4.16
N GLU A 29 -21.09 -16.33 -2.90
CA GLU A 29 -20.11 -15.38 -2.35
C GLU A 29 -18.75 -15.49 -3.09
N LYS A 30 -18.27 -16.72 -3.34
CA LYS A 30 -17.04 -16.92 -4.13
C LYS A 30 -17.17 -16.43 -5.58
N LYS A 31 -18.35 -16.56 -6.19
CA LYS A 31 -18.61 -16.07 -7.56
C LYS A 31 -18.78 -14.55 -7.61
N GLN A 32 -19.38 -13.92 -6.60
CA GLN A 32 -19.45 -12.45 -6.49
C GLN A 32 -18.09 -11.82 -6.23
N VAL A 33 -17.29 -12.37 -5.31
CA VAL A 33 -15.91 -11.89 -5.06
C VAL A 33 -15.03 -12.05 -6.31
N ALA A 34 -15.19 -13.13 -7.07
CA ALA A 34 -14.48 -13.30 -8.33
C ALA A 34 -14.96 -12.32 -9.42
N ALA A 35 -16.26 -12.05 -9.51
CA ALA A 35 -16.83 -11.13 -10.48
C ALA A 35 -16.48 -9.65 -10.19
N GLU A 36 -16.44 -9.23 -8.93
CA GLU A 36 -15.94 -7.90 -8.54
C GLU A 36 -14.44 -7.76 -8.84
N LYS A 37 -13.63 -8.79 -8.54
CA LYS A 37 -12.19 -8.76 -8.84
C LYS A 37 -11.89 -8.66 -10.35
N ILE A 38 -12.71 -9.28 -11.21
CA ILE A 38 -12.58 -9.21 -12.68
C ILE A 38 -13.07 -7.85 -13.23
N THR A 39 -14.11 -7.26 -12.62
CA THR A 39 -14.67 -5.97 -13.06
C THR A 39 -13.76 -4.81 -12.66
N THR A 40 -13.17 -4.83 -11.46
CA THR A 40 -12.22 -3.80 -11.00
C THR A 40 -10.91 -3.84 -11.80
N THR A 41 -10.42 -5.04 -12.14
CA THR A 41 -9.21 -5.21 -12.97
C THR A 41 -9.42 -4.74 -14.41
N SER A 42 -10.57 -4.99 -15.02
CA SER A 42 -10.85 -4.57 -16.41
C SER A 42 -11.09 -3.06 -16.54
N THR A 43 -11.61 -2.41 -15.50
CA THR A 43 -11.85 -0.96 -15.48
C THR A 43 -10.55 -0.17 -15.24
N SER A 44 -9.63 -0.68 -14.41
CA SER A 44 -8.30 -0.08 -14.23
C SER A 44 -7.42 -0.21 -15.49
N LEU A 45 -7.48 -1.36 -16.17
CA LEU A 45 -6.76 -1.59 -17.43
C LEU A 45 -7.25 -0.71 -18.57
N LYS A 46 -8.56 -0.45 -18.68
CA LYS A 46 -9.11 0.47 -19.70
C LYS A 46 -8.74 1.94 -19.43
N LYS A 47 -8.68 2.38 -18.17
CA LYS A 47 -8.23 3.74 -17.84
C LYS A 47 -6.72 3.92 -18.10
N LYS A 48 -5.92 2.86 -17.93
CA LYS A 48 -4.47 2.86 -18.22
C LYS A 48 -4.18 2.82 -19.72
N ALA A 49 -4.99 2.12 -20.53
CA ALA A 49 -4.83 2.06 -21.98
C ALA A 49 -5.14 3.39 -22.69
N LEU A 50 -6.02 4.23 -22.14
CA LEU A 50 -6.36 5.53 -22.74
C LEU A 50 -5.34 6.65 -22.45
N LYS A 51 -4.37 6.43 -21.56
CA LYS A 51 -3.35 7.42 -21.17
C LYS A 51 -2.02 7.29 -21.92
N ASN A 52 -1.84 6.25 -22.76
CA ASN A 52 -0.59 5.95 -23.45
C ASN A 52 -0.46 6.55 -24.87
N SER A 53 -1.29 7.52 -25.24
CA SER A 53 -1.06 8.36 -26.43
C SER A 53 -0.81 9.81 -26.02
N VAL A 54 0.28 10.04 -25.29
CA VAL A 54 0.80 11.40 -25.06
C VAL A 54 2.28 11.41 -25.38
N ASP A 55 2.59 12.37 -26.24
CA ASP A 55 3.87 12.79 -26.79
C ASP A 55 5.04 12.70 -25.78
N SER A 56 6.23 12.35 -26.29
CA SER A 56 7.47 12.15 -25.53
C SER A 56 8.13 13.44 -25.03
N SER A 57 7.35 14.50 -24.79
CA SER A 57 7.85 15.74 -24.20
C SER A 57 7.74 15.72 -22.67
N GLU A 58 8.88 15.44 -22.03
CA GLU A 58 9.23 15.66 -20.60
C GLU A 58 8.26 15.10 -19.53
N ARG A 59 8.44 13.83 -19.12
CA ARG A 59 7.95 13.40 -17.81
C ARG A 59 8.70 14.17 -16.71
N LYS A 60 8.01 15.11 -16.08
CA LYS A 60 8.54 15.93 -14.96
C LYS A 60 8.85 15.10 -13.70
N TYR A 61 8.19 13.94 -13.53
CA TYR A 61 8.32 13.09 -12.36
C TYR A 61 8.65 11.65 -12.76
N TYR A 62 9.51 11.00 -11.99
CA TYR A 62 10.02 9.65 -12.28
C TYR A 62 9.31 8.58 -11.45
N SER A 63 9.00 7.43 -12.07
CA SER A 63 8.48 6.26 -11.35
C SER A 63 9.02 4.97 -11.97
N TYR A 64 9.75 4.17 -11.18
CA TYR A 64 10.21 2.84 -11.61
C TYR A 64 9.06 1.90 -12.00
N LEU A 65 7.85 2.14 -11.48
CA LEU A 65 6.66 1.37 -11.82
C LEU A 65 6.23 1.54 -13.29
N ASP A 66 6.62 2.64 -13.94
CA ASP A 66 6.33 2.89 -15.35
C ASP A 66 7.20 2.03 -16.28
N GLU A 67 8.33 1.53 -15.79
CA GLU A 67 9.25 0.67 -16.53
C GLU A 67 8.87 -0.82 -16.42
N ILE A 68 7.93 -1.14 -15.52
CA ILE A 68 7.53 -2.51 -15.23
C ILE A 68 6.38 -2.95 -16.13
N ASP A 69 6.61 -4.07 -16.82
CA ASP A 69 5.56 -4.82 -17.49
C ASP A 69 4.68 -5.56 -16.46
N GLN A 70 3.58 -4.91 -16.10
CA GLN A 70 2.60 -5.40 -15.12
C GLN A 70 2.02 -6.79 -15.47
N SER A 71 2.02 -7.20 -16.75
CA SER A 71 1.54 -8.52 -17.15
C SER A 71 2.44 -9.67 -16.68
N LYS A 72 3.68 -9.35 -16.32
CA LYS A 72 4.70 -10.30 -15.84
C LYS A 72 4.79 -10.34 -14.32
N VAL A 73 4.03 -9.51 -13.60
CA VAL A 73 4.11 -9.40 -12.14
C VAL A 73 3.23 -10.46 -11.49
N ILE A 74 3.80 -11.21 -10.55
CA ILE A 74 3.06 -12.16 -9.71
C ILE A 74 2.70 -11.45 -8.41
N ASN A 75 1.40 -11.35 -8.10
CA ASN A 75 0.93 -10.81 -6.84
C ASN A 75 1.21 -11.83 -5.71
N GLN A 76 2.05 -11.42 -4.75
CA GLN A 76 2.30 -12.13 -3.49
C GLN A 76 1.73 -11.37 -2.28
N SER A 77 0.90 -10.35 -2.54
CA SER A 77 0.24 -9.53 -1.53
C SER A 77 -0.70 -10.39 -0.66
N GLY A 78 -0.75 -10.08 0.64
CA GLY A 78 -1.58 -10.82 1.60
C GLY A 78 -0.90 -12.04 2.25
N GLY A 79 0.36 -12.35 1.90
CA GLY A 79 1.14 -13.42 2.57
C GLY A 79 1.87 -12.96 3.84
N SER A 80 1.99 -11.66 4.06
CA SER A 80 2.67 -11.08 5.22
C SER A 80 1.72 -10.13 5.95
N GLN A 81 0.65 -10.66 6.54
CA GLN A 81 0.04 -9.95 7.66
C GLN A 81 1.10 -9.89 8.74
N ARG A 82 1.90 -8.80 8.75
CA ARG A 82 2.65 -8.45 9.95
C ARG A 82 1.64 -8.47 11.09
N LEU A 83 2.00 -9.05 12.23
CA LEU A 83 1.39 -8.62 13.46
C LEU A 83 1.76 -7.15 13.60
N LEU A 84 0.87 -6.29 13.14
CA LEU A 84 1.01 -4.88 13.37
C LEU A 84 0.83 -4.69 14.87
N MET A 85 1.79 -4.00 15.47
CA MET A 85 1.67 -3.58 16.88
C MET A 85 0.68 -2.42 17.03
N TYR A 86 -0.01 -2.04 15.96
CA TYR A 86 -0.97 -0.95 15.86
C TYR A 86 -2.09 -1.31 14.89
N ASN A 87 -3.24 -0.65 14.99
CA ASN A 87 -4.28 -0.79 13.98
C ASN A 87 -4.03 0.22 12.85
N PRO A 88 -3.68 -0.22 11.62
CA PRO A 88 -3.44 0.69 10.52
C PRO A 88 -4.72 1.38 10.04
N GLU A 89 -5.90 0.96 10.47
CA GLU A 89 -7.18 1.59 10.09
C GLU A 89 -7.58 2.74 11.02
N ILE A 90 -6.84 2.94 12.12
CA ILE A 90 -7.09 4.02 13.08
C ILE A 90 -6.03 5.11 12.87
N PRO A 91 -6.38 6.27 12.28
CA PRO A 91 -5.42 7.35 12.02
C PRO A 91 -4.62 7.80 13.26
N LYS A 92 -5.26 7.79 14.44
CA LYS A 92 -4.61 8.10 15.72
C LYS A 92 -3.48 7.17 16.08
N ASP A 93 -3.63 5.88 15.81
CA ASP A 93 -2.59 4.89 16.13
C ASP A 93 -1.35 5.15 15.25
N ILE A 94 -1.55 5.44 13.96
CA ILE A 94 -0.47 5.79 13.04
C ILE A 94 0.18 7.12 13.43
N GLN A 95 -0.62 8.13 13.80
CA GLN A 95 -0.11 9.40 14.31
C GLN A 95 0.80 9.20 15.52
N SER A 96 0.43 8.31 16.45
CA SER A 96 1.22 8.04 17.65
C SER A 96 2.61 7.45 17.37
N LEU A 97 2.75 6.77 16.23
CA LEU A 97 4.02 6.20 15.75
C LEU A 97 4.82 7.17 14.88
N SER A 98 4.23 8.29 14.49
CA SER A 98 4.83 9.24 13.56
C SER A 98 5.48 10.39 14.31
N THR A 99 6.67 10.79 13.87
CA THR A 99 7.32 12.01 14.37
C THR A 99 6.77 13.25 13.70
N ASN A 100 6.28 13.09 12.46
CA ASN A 100 5.84 14.19 11.62
C ASN A 100 4.55 13.84 10.86
N ILE A 101 3.75 14.87 10.58
CA ILE A 101 2.65 14.82 9.62
C ILE A 101 2.86 15.95 8.64
N VAL A 102 2.88 15.62 7.35
CA VAL A 102 3.16 16.60 6.29
C VAL A 102 2.23 16.45 5.10
N ILE A 103 1.96 17.57 4.43
CA ILE A 103 1.43 17.55 3.07
C ILE A 103 2.64 17.53 2.13
N GLY A 104 2.75 16.49 1.31
CA GLY A 104 3.90 16.29 0.46
C GLY A 104 3.53 15.86 -0.96
N LYS A 105 4.30 16.33 -1.94
CA LYS A 105 4.23 15.88 -3.34
C LYS A 105 5.30 14.83 -3.60
N VAL A 106 4.93 13.71 -4.21
CA VAL A 106 5.90 12.67 -4.60
C VAL A 106 6.68 13.17 -5.81
N LEU A 107 7.97 13.40 -5.64
CA LEU A 107 8.85 13.82 -6.74
C LEU A 107 9.30 12.63 -7.59
N SER A 108 9.59 11.51 -6.92
CA SER A 108 10.03 10.29 -7.58
C SER A 108 9.73 9.03 -6.78
N LEU A 109 9.54 7.93 -7.50
CA LEU A 109 9.63 6.56 -6.99
C LEU A 109 10.84 5.91 -7.66
N ASP A 110 11.91 5.75 -6.89
CA ASP A 110 13.24 5.45 -7.44
C ASP A 110 13.42 3.96 -7.72
N LYS A 111 13.00 3.10 -6.78
CA LYS A 111 13.02 1.64 -6.89
C LYS A 111 12.28 0.97 -5.72
N ALA A 112 11.94 -0.30 -5.87
CA ALA A 112 11.70 -1.19 -4.72
C ALA A 112 12.88 -2.15 -4.52
N ASP A 113 13.29 -2.32 -3.27
CA ASP A 113 14.43 -3.15 -2.92
C ASP A 113 14.36 -3.65 -1.48
N ALA A 114 15.04 -4.75 -1.19
CA ALA A 114 15.44 -5.07 0.18
C ALA A 114 16.81 -4.38 0.38
N PRO A 115 17.04 -3.65 1.48
CA PRO A 115 18.33 -3.03 1.73
C PRO A 115 19.44 -4.08 1.66
N ALA A 116 20.63 -3.74 1.16
CA ALA A 116 21.69 -4.73 1.01
C ALA A 116 22.19 -5.22 2.39
N ASN A 117 22.66 -6.47 2.47
CA ASN A 117 23.49 -6.99 3.55
C ASN A 117 24.89 -6.35 3.47
N ASP A 118 24.94 -5.04 3.69
CA ASP A 118 26.15 -4.25 3.75
C ASP A 118 26.36 -3.83 5.21
N PRO A 119 27.40 -4.37 5.87
CA PRO A 119 27.72 -4.05 7.27
C PRO A 119 28.01 -2.57 7.54
N SER A 120 28.35 -1.79 6.50
CA SER A 120 28.54 -0.35 6.60
C SER A 120 27.24 0.43 6.44
N SER A 121 26.17 -0.24 6.02
CA SER A 121 24.87 0.36 5.87
C SER A 121 24.09 0.26 7.19
N PRO A 122 23.38 1.33 7.60
CA PRO A 122 22.52 1.31 8.79
C PRO A 122 21.30 0.37 8.63
N TYR A 123 21.15 -0.24 7.46
CA TYR A 123 20.05 -1.12 7.07
C TYR A 123 20.46 -2.60 7.09
N ASN A 124 21.65 -2.90 7.60
CA ASN A 124 22.19 -4.25 7.57
C ASN A 124 21.25 -5.23 8.29
N GLY A 125 20.82 -6.28 7.60
CA GLY A 125 19.90 -7.28 8.13
C GLY A 125 18.41 -6.93 8.01
N GLU A 126 18.06 -5.83 7.34
CA GLU A 126 16.66 -5.54 7.01
C GLU A 126 16.17 -6.55 5.96
N ILE A 127 15.16 -7.35 6.32
CA ILE A 127 14.61 -8.42 5.49
C ILE A 127 13.39 -7.98 4.69
N TYR A 128 12.88 -6.78 4.96
CA TYR A 128 11.64 -6.30 4.35
C TYR A 128 11.91 -5.51 3.05
N PRO A 129 11.01 -5.66 2.06
CA PRO A 129 11.07 -4.87 0.83
C PRO A 129 10.50 -3.48 1.06
N TRP A 130 11.17 -2.48 0.52
CA TRP A 130 10.82 -1.07 0.61
C TRP A 130 10.85 -0.41 -0.76
N THR A 131 9.85 0.42 -1.04
CA THR A 131 9.89 1.40 -2.12
C THR A 131 10.55 2.67 -1.61
N PHE A 132 11.59 3.10 -2.32
CA PHE A 132 12.33 4.33 -2.03
C PHE A 132 11.93 5.43 -3.00
N GLY A 133 12.00 6.68 -2.54
CA GLY A 133 11.73 7.83 -3.38
C GLY A 133 11.99 9.16 -2.67
N LYS A 134 11.48 10.23 -3.28
CA LYS A 134 11.61 11.60 -2.77
C LYS A 134 10.26 12.29 -2.66
N ILE A 135 10.07 13.03 -1.57
CA ILE A 135 8.89 13.87 -1.34
C ILE A 135 9.34 15.32 -1.21
N GLN A 136 8.65 16.21 -1.92
CA GLN A 136 8.69 17.63 -1.63
C GLN A 136 7.69 17.94 -0.52
N VAL A 137 8.18 18.44 0.61
CA VAL A 137 7.31 18.88 1.72
C VAL A 137 6.73 20.24 1.36
N LEU A 138 5.41 20.28 1.20
CA LEU A 138 4.66 21.50 0.89
C LEU A 138 4.24 22.23 2.17
N LYS A 139 3.85 21.48 3.20
CA LYS A 139 3.42 21.99 4.51
C LYS A 139 3.74 21.00 5.62
N ASN A 140 4.38 21.47 6.68
CA ASN A 140 4.49 20.74 7.94
C ASN A 140 3.22 20.97 8.76
N ILE A 141 2.50 19.91 9.13
CA ILE A 141 1.30 19.95 9.99
C ILE A 141 1.70 19.63 11.44
N GLN A 142 2.51 18.59 11.63
CA GLN A 142 3.07 18.19 12.92
C GLN A 142 4.56 17.92 12.75
N GLY A 143 5.37 18.40 13.70
CA GLY A 143 6.83 18.36 13.61
C GLY A 143 7.37 19.23 12.47
N GLU A 144 8.68 19.19 12.24
CA GLU A 144 9.33 19.92 11.15
C GLU A 144 10.21 18.97 10.34
N LEU A 145 10.04 18.98 9.02
CA LEU A 145 10.91 18.29 8.06
C LEU A 145 11.48 19.29 7.06
N ALA A 146 12.62 18.93 6.47
CA ALA A 146 13.22 19.68 5.37
C ALA A 146 12.26 19.78 4.17
N SER A 147 12.46 20.78 3.31
CA SER A 147 11.62 21.01 2.12
C SER A 147 11.59 19.84 1.14
N THR A 148 12.59 18.96 1.21
CA THR A 148 12.64 17.72 0.44
C THR A 148 13.24 16.64 1.32
N ILE A 149 12.59 15.49 1.37
CA ILE A 149 13.07 14.33 2.10
C ILE A 149 13.13 13.11 1.18
N GLU A 150 14.07 12.22 1.48
CA GLU A 150 14.02 10.85 0.98
C GLU A 150 13.11 10.03 1.89
N PHE A 151 12.40 9.08 1.30
CA PHE A 151 11.51 8.20 2.05
C PHE A 151 11.73 6.73 1.73
N ALA A 152 11.27 5.88 2.65
CA ALA A 152 11.09 4.46 2.44
C ALA A 152 9.65 4.09 2.86
N ARG A 153 8.94 3.39 1.98
CA ARG A 153 7.59 2.89 2.21
C ARG A 153 7.57 1.37 2.06
N PRO A 154 6.98 0.60 3.00
CA PRO A 154 6.93 -0.85 2.88
C PRO A 154 6.24 -1.29 1.58
N GLY A 155 6.78 -2.34 0.94
CA GLY A 155 6.20 -2.91 -0.27
C GLY A 155 6.74 -2.33 -1.56
N GLY A 156 6.18 -2.77 -2.69
CA GLY A 156 6.67 -2.42 -4.03
C GLY A 156 6.63 -3.60 -5.00
N ILE A 157 7.18 -3.39 -6.20
CA ILE A 157 7.40 -4.45 -7.19
C ILE A 157 8.89 -4.65 -7.38
N MET A 158 9.40 -5.85 -7.13
CA MET A 158 10.81 -6.17 -7.28
C MET A 158 11.02 -7.61 -7.73
N GLU A 159 12.26 -7.97 -8.07
CA GLU A 159 12.60 -9.36 -8.38
C GLU A 159 12.53 -10.22 -7.13
N GLU A 160 11.89 -11.39 -7.24
CA GLU A 160 11.70 -12.36 -6.16
C GLU A 160 13.03 -12.69 -5.46
N GLY A 161 14.10 -12.91 -6.22
CA GLY A 161 15.40 -13.26 -5.65
C GLY A 161 16.01 -12.18 -4.76
N ARG A 162 15.65 -10.90 -4.98
CA ARG A 162 16.17 -9.77 -4.18
C ARG A 162 15.54 -9.70 -2.79
N MET A 163 14.31 -10.20 -2.60
CA MET A 163 13.63 -10.19 -1.30
C MET A 163 14.38 -11.00 -0.24
N PHE A 164 15.05 -12.07 -0.66
CA PHE A 164 15.66 -13.06 0.23
C PHE A 164 17.16 -12.84 0.41
N LEU A 165 17.70 -11.69 -0.01
CA LEU A 165 19.14 -11.40 0.09
C LEU A 165 19.63 -11.36 1.55
N ASN A 166 18.76 -10.88 2.45
CA ASN A 166 19.09 -10.72 3.87
C ASN A 166 18.39 -11.77 4.75
N ASP A 167 17.64 -12.69 4.16
CA ASP A 167 16.95 -13.74 4.92
C ASP A 167 17.96 -14.73 5.51
N ALA A 168 17.59 -15.37 6.62
CA ALA A 168 18.41 -16.35 7.29
C ALA A 168 18.75 -17.49 6.34
N LYS A 169 20.01 -17.96 6.40
CA LYS A 169 20.50 -19.05 5.54
C LYS A 169 19.59 -20.27 5.59
N GLU A 170 19.06 -20.61 6.76
CA GLU A 170 18.16 -21.74 6.96
C GLU A 170 16.84 -21.59 6.20
N ASN A 171 16.28 -20.37 6.15
CA ASN A 171 15.05 -20.05 5.42
C ASN A 171 15.28 -20.15 3.92
N VAL A 172 16.38 -19.54 3.45
CA VAL A 172 16.83 -19.61 2.06
C VAL A 172 17.06 -21.05 1.62
N ASP A 173 17.75 -21.85 2.42
CA ASP A 173 18.03 -23.25 2.12
C ASP A 173 16.73 -24.08 2.09
N LYS A 174 15.77 -23.79 2.99
CA LYS A 174 14.45 -24.40 2.98
C LYS A 174 13.66 -24.07 1.71
N LEU A 175 13.64 -22.80 1.29
CA LEU A 175 13.02 -22.37 0.04
C LEU A 175 13.67 -23.07 -1.17
N ASN A 176 15.00 -23.13 -1.19
CA ASN A 176 15.76 -23.78 -2.27
C ASN A 176 15.53 -25.29 -2.35
N ARG A 177 15.36 -25.99 -1.21
CA ARG A 177 14.93 -27.41 -1.22
C ARG A 177 13.57 -27.58 -1.89
N GLY A 178 12.60 -26.70 -1.58
CA GLY A 178 11.27 -26.71 -2.20
C GLY A 178 11.29 -26.36 -3.70
N ARG A 179 12.20 -25.49 -4.13
CA ARG A 179 12.40 -25.16 -5.55
C ARG A 179 13.06 -26.31 -6.31
N ALA A 180 14.03 -26.98 -5.70
CA ALA A 180 14.71 -28.13 -6.30
C ALA A 180 13.75 -29.31 -6.56
N THR A 181 12.82 -29.61 -5.64
CA THR A 181 11.80 -30.66 -5.87
C THR A 181 10.87 -30.33 -7.04
N ARG A 182 10.70 -29.04 -7.37
CA ARG A 182 9.95 -28.54 -8.51
C ARG A 182 10.82 -28.29 -9.75
N ARG A 183 12.10 -28.67 -9.72
CA ARG A 183 13.09 -28.44 -10.80
C ARG A 183 13.26 -26.96 -11.17
N MET A 184 13.15 -26.07 -10.20
CA MET A 184 13.36 -24.63 -10.36
C MET A 184 14.77 -24.24 -9.92
N ALA A 185 15.33 -23.19 -10.53
CA ALA A 185 16.59 -22.58 -10.09
C ALA A 185 16.50 -22.03 -8.65
N PRO A 186 17.62 -21.89 -7.92
CA PRO A 186 17.65 -21.28 -6.60
C PRO A 186 16.95 -19.91 -6.55
N ILE A 187 16.40 -19.55 -5.39
CA ILE A 187 15.59 -18.34 -5.19
C ILE A 187 16.35 -17.07 -5.58
N GLN A 188 17.65 -17.00 -5.27
CA GLN A 188 18.50 -15.85 -5.59
C GLN A 188 18.70 -15.61 -7.09
N GLN A 189 18.46 -16.63 -7.92
CA GLN A 189 18.54 -16.53 -9.38
C GLN A 189 17.19 -16.17 -10.00
N SER A 190 16.12 -16.10 -9.19
CA SER A 190 14.79 -15.75 -9.66
C SER A 190 14.73 -14.27 -10.02
N ARG A 191 14.47 -13.99 -11.30
CA ARG A 191 14.19 -12.65 -11.84
C ARG A 191 12.69 -12.39 -12.00
N GLN A 192 11.85 -13.26 -11.46
CA GLN A 192 10.41 -13.12 -11.49
C GLN A 192 10.02 -11.85 -10.74
N LEU A 193 9.29 -10.94 -11.39
CA LEU A 193 8.76 -9.76 -10.72
C LEU A 193 7.60 -10.17 -9.80
N VAL A 194 7.65 -9.69 -8.57
CA VAL A 194 6.63 -9.95 -7.56
C VAL A 194 6.15 -8.63 -6.98
N GLU A 195 4.83 -8.53 -6.84
CA GLU A 195 4.17 -7.42 -6.16
C GLU A 195 3.97 -7.77 -4.69
N ILE A 196 4.31 -6.80 -3.84
CA ILE A 196 4.27 -6.93 -2.39
C ILE A 196 3.52 -5.73 -1.83
N LEU A 197 2.22 -5.91 -1.62
CA LEU A 197 1.42 -5.04 -0.77
C LEU A 197 1.24 -5.74 0.57
N GLN A 198 1.66 -5.06 1.64
CA GLN A 198 1.76 -5.65 2.98
C GLN A 198 0.43 -5.62 3.75
N TYR A 199 -0.58 -4.93 3.22
CA TYR A 199 -1.93 -4.87 3.77
C TYR A 199 -2.97 -4.89 2.65
N GLU A 200 -4.14 -5.45 2.93
CA GLU A 200 -5.25 -5.46 1.98
C GLU A 200 -5.78 -4.05 1.75
N GLY A 201 -6.06 -3.69 0.49
CA GLY A 201 -6.46 -2.32 0.15
C GLY A 201 -5.32 -1.30 0.15
N ASP A 202 -4.07 -1.73 0.37
CA ASP A 202 -2.91 -0.87 0.17
C ASP A 202 -2.71 -0.55 -1.33
N PHE A 203 -1.99 0.54 -1.62
CA PHE A 203 -1.82 1.07 -2.97
C PHE A 203 -0.39 1.59 -3.21
N TYR A 204 -0.07 1.86 -4.47
CA TYR A 204 1.19 2.51 -4.84
C TYR A 204 1.01 4.02 -4.86
N LEU A 205 1.95 4.75 -4.27
CA LEU A 205 2.06 6.18 -4.53
C LEU A 205 2.22 6.43 -6.04
N GLU A 206 1.77 7.60 -6.50
CA GLU A 206 1.93 8.04 -7.87
C GLU A 206 2.88 9.25 -7.90
N ALA A 207 3.89 9.22 -8.76
CA ALA A 207 4.83 10.33 -8.90
C ALA A 207 4.11 11.56 -9.50
N GLY A 208 4.29 12.72 -8.88
CA GLY A 208 3.60 13.97 -9.20
C GLY A 208 2.38 14.25 -8.32
N GLU A 209 1.78 13.21 -7.73
CA GLU A 209 0.60 13.35 -6.87
C GLU A 209 0.96 13.83 -5.46
N THR A 210 -0.05 14.37 -4.78
CA THR A 210 0.11 14.96 -3.43
C THR A 210 -0.67 14.17 -2.39
N TYR A 211 -0.08 14.01 -1.21
CA TYR A 211 -0.63 13.19 -0.14
C TYR A 211 -0.44 13.86 1.22
N LEU A 212 -1.30 13.47 2.17
CA LEU A 212 -1.06 13.61 3.60
C LEU A 212 -0.22 12.40 4.04
N PHE A 213 1.00 12.66 4.49
CA PHE A 213 1.94 11.63 4.93
C PHE A 213 2.09 11.63 6.44
N TYR A 214 2.02 10.43 7.00
CA TYR A 214 2.45 10.11 8.35
C TYR A 214 3.88 9.61 8.27
N VAL A 215 4.82 10.37 8.82
CA VAL A 215 6.25 10.13 8.66
C VAL A 215 6.87 9.87 10.02
N TYR A 216 7.52 8.71 10.15
CA TYR A 216 8.51 8.49 11.19
C TYR A 216 9.89 8.83 10.63
N TRP A 217 10.53 9.86 11.16
CA TRP A 217 11.87 10.23 10.74
C TRP A 217 12.91 9.32 11.41
N ASP A 218 13.46 8.41 10.61
CA ASP A 218 14.52 7.52 11.06
C ASP A 218 15.87 8.19 10.86
N LYS A 219 16.59 8.41 11.96
CA LYS A 219 17.88 9.11 11.96
C LYS A 219 19.02 8.23 11.44
N GLU A 220 18.92 6.93 11.59
CA GLU A 220 19.95 5.99 11.12
C GLU A 220 19.84 5.85 9.61
N TRP A 221 18.62 5.74 9.09
CA TRP A 221 18.33 5.70 7.66
C TRP A 221 18.45 7.09 7.02
N ASN A 222 18.32 8.16 7.81
CA ASN A 222 18.20 9.53 7.33
C ASN A 222 17.09 9.66 6.27
N LYS A 223 15.95 9.02 6.54
CA LYS A 223 14.78 8.93 5.66
C LYS A 223 13.49 9.02 6.46
N GLY A 224 12.44 9.49 5.80
CA GLY A 224 11.08 9.34 6.31
C GLY A 224 10.57 7.92 6.07
N LEU A 225 10.31 7.16 7.13
CA LEU A 225 9.59 5.90 7.04
C LEU A 225 8.10 6.19 7.00
N ILE A 226 7.44 5.75 5.93
CA ILE A 226 6.00 5.93 5.73
C ILE A 226 5.33 4.61 6.03
N MET A 227 4.99 4.42 7.30
CA MET A 227 4.28 3.24 7.82
C MET A 227 2.77 3.47 7.81
N GLY A 228 1.96 2.43 7.99
CA GLY A 228 0.50 2.55 7.99
C GLY A 228 -0.19 2.31 6.65
N TYR A 229 0.55 1.84 5.64
CA TYR A 229 -0.01 1.38 4.35
C TYR A 229 -0.84 2.47 3.66
N GLN A 230 -2.11 2.17 3.35
CA GLN A 230 -3.01 3.15 2.76
C GLN A 230 -3.28 4.34 3.68
N TYR A 231 -3.33 4.14 5.00
CA TYR A 231 -3.63 5.21 5.95
C TYR A 231 -2.37 6.00 6.35
N GLY A 232 -1.20 5.47 6.06
CA GLY A 232 0.08 6.17 6.15
C GLY A 232 0.30 7.21 5.06
N SER A 233 -0.48 7.15 3.98
CA SER A 233 -0.40 8.04 2.83
C SER A 233 -1.79 8.25 2.25
N LEU A 234 -2.43 9.37 2.55
CA LEU A 234 -3.77 9.62 2.06
C LEU A 234 -3.72 10.61 0.91
N ARG A 235 -4.30 10.25 -0.25
CA ARG A 235 -4.26 11.13 -1.42
C ARG A 235 -4.99 12.42 -1.11
N LEU A 236 -4.43 13.52 -1.57
CA LEU A 236 -5.05 14.82 -1.50
C LEU A 236 -5.44 15.26 -2.90
N GLU A 237 -6.72 15.51 -3.07
CA GLU A 237 -7.26 16.07 -4.31
C GLU A 237 -7.75 17.49 -4.04
N ASP A 238 -7.54 18.37 -5.01
CA ASP A 238 -8.15 19.69 -5.03
C ASP A 238 -8.54 20.06 -6.46
N GLU A 239 -9.84 20.22 -6.67
CA GLU A 239 -10.39 20.69 -7.95
C GLU A 239 -10.20 22.21 -8.15
N GLN A 240 -9.88 22.95 -7.09
CA GLN A 240 -9.83 24.42 -7.09
C GLN A 240 -8.40 24.99 -7.01
N GLN A 241 -7.43 24.25 -6.46
CA GLN A 241 -6.01 24.62 -6.40
C GLN A 241 -5.12 23.39 -6.67
N PRO A 242 -4.88 23.02 -7.93
CA PRO A 242 -4.00 21.90 -8.25
C PRO A 242 -2.61 22.14 -7.66
N ALA A 243 -2.01 21.09 -7.11
CA ALA A 243 -0.76 21.19 -6.37
C ALA A 243 0.41 21.74 -7.21
N GLU A 244 0.30 21.67 -8.55
CA GLU A 244 1.23 22.21 -9.54
C GLU A 244 1.30 23.74 -9.54
N GLU A 245 0.23 24.42 -9.10
CA GLU A 245 0.11 25.87 -9.07
C GLU A 245 0.47 26.48 -7.70
N LEU A 246 0.82 25.62 -6.74
CA LEU A 246 1.23 26.05 -5.41
C LEU A 246 2.60 26.73 -5.43
N THR A 247 2.58 28.06 -5.39
CA THR A 247 3.78 28.86 -5.15
C THR A 247 4.06 29.05 -3.66
N GLN A 248 5.29 29.47 -3.31
CA GLN A 248 5.66 29.81 -1.93
C GLN A 248 4.72 30.84 -1.28
N ARG A 249 4.08 31.71 -2.08
CA ARG A 249 3.11 32.72 -1.60
C ARG A 249 1.75 32.11 -1.23
N ASN A 250 1.37 30.97 -1.79
CA ASN A 250 0.08 30.32 -1.57
C ASN A 250 0.12 29.20 -0.50
N ARG A 251 1.26 28.99 0.18
CA ARG A 251 1.42 27.96 1.22
C ARG A 251 0.38 28.06 2.34
N ARG A 252 -0.14 29.26 2.61
CA ARG A 252 -1.19 29.51 3.62
C ARG A 252 -2.57 29.00 3.20
N ALA A 253 -2.83 28.87 1.90
CA ALA A 253 -4.08 28.33 1.36
C ALA A 253 -4.07 26.78 1.31
N ILE A 254 -2.89 26.15 1.34
CA ILE A 254 -2.74 24.70 1.27
C ILE A 254 -3.55 24.04 2.38
N GLY A 255 -4.48 23.18 1.95
CA GLY A 255 -5.29 22.33 2.80
C GLY A 255 -6.67 22.87 3.17
N LYS A 256 -7.05 24.08 2.73
CA LYS A 256 -8.37 24.65 3.04
C LYS A 256 -9.49 24.02 2.18
N THR A 257 -9.25 23.87 0.88
CA THR A 257 -10.20 23.30 -0.11
C THR A 257 -9.96 21.83 -0.39
N TRP A 258 -8.87 21.28 0.14
CA TRP A 258 -8.37 19.97 -0.23
C TRP A 258 -9.18 18.87 0.44
N ASN A 259 -9.36 17.78 -0.28
CA ASN A 259 -10.01 16.59 0.24
C ASN A 259 -9.00 15.46 0.41
N VAL A 260 -9.10 14.78 1.55
CA VAL A 260 -8.48 13.49 1.82
C VAL A 260 -9.31 12.43 1.13
N VAL A 261 -8.69 11.68 0.22
CA VAL A 261 -9.32 10.56 -0.49
C VAL A 261 -8.72 9.27 0.05
N ASN A 262 -9.59 8.41 0.59
CA ASN A 262 -9.21 7.05 0.91
C ASN A 262 -9.19 6.23 -0.39
N GLU A 263 -8.01 5.78 -0.82
CA GLU A 263 -7.86 5.09 -2.10
C GLU A 263 -8.53 3.70 -2.13
N SER A 264 -8.76 3.05 -0.98
CA SER A 264 -9.49 1.77 -0.96
C SER A 264 -11.00 1.95 -0.97
N THR A 265 -11.54 2.83 -0.12
CA THR A 265 -13.00 3.02 0.04
C THR A 265 -13.58 4.05 -0.93
N LYS A 266 -12.72 4.91 -1.50
CA LYS A 266 -13.08 6.10 -2.29
C LYS A 266 -13.86 7.16 -1.50
N GLU A 267 -13.92 7.02 -0.18
CA GLU A 267 -14.49 8.05 0.69
C GLU A 267 -13.62 9.30 0.65
N THR A 268 -14.29 10.44 0.70
CA THR A 268 -13.68 11.75 0.55
C THR A 268 -14.10 12.61 1.73
N THR A 269 -13.14 13.23 2.41
CA THR A 269 -13.39 14.12 3.56
C THR A 269 -12.55 15.37 3.41
N ASN A 270 -13.11 16.54 3.74
CA ASN A 270 -12.33 17.78 3.75
C ASN A 270 -11.12 17.62 4.69
N LEU A 271 -9.93 18.04 4.26
CA LEU A 271 -8.70 17.86 5.02
C LEU A 271 -8.76 18.53 6.40
N THR A 272 -9.35 19.72 6.51
CA THR A 272 -9.46 20.42 7.79
C THR A 272 -10.36 19.65 8.75
N THR A 273 -11.48 19.12 8.26
CA THR A 273 -12.37 18.23 9.03
C THR A 273 -11.65 16.96 9.45
N TYR A 274 -10.95 16.30 8.53
CA TYR A 274 -10.19 15.08 8.84
C TYR A 274 -9.13 15.31 9.92
N LEU A 275 -8.30 16.36 9.79
CA LEU A 275 -7.27 16.67 10.77
C LEU A 275 -7.88 16.94 12.16
N LYS A 276 -9.02 17.61 12.22
CA LYS A 276 -9.70 17.91 13.47
C LYS A 276 -10.32 16.66 14.09
N ASP A 277 -11.15 15.96 13.34
CA ASP A 277 -12.01 14.90 13.87
C ASP A 277 -11.23 13.61 14.09
N GLU A 278 -10.35 13.25 13.16
CA GLU A 278 -9.56 12.01 13.24
C GLU A 278 -8.26 12.21 14.02
N LEU A 279 -7.62 13.38 13.90
CA LEU A 279 -6.29 13.62 14.49
C LEU A 279 -6.27 14.64 15.63
N GLY A 280 -7.40 15.27 15.97
CA GLY A 280 -7.42 16.30 17.01
C GLY A 280 -6.47 17.47 16.73
N ILE A 281 -6.10 17.68 15.46
CA ILE A 281 -5.24 18.77 15.01
C ILE A 281 -6.13 19.86 14.44
N GLU A 282 -6.18 20.99 15.13
CA GLU A 282 -6.75 22.20 14.57
C GLU A 282 -5.66 22.95 13.82
N LEU A 283 -5.86 23.12 12.51
CA LEU A 283 -5.02 24.06 11.76
C LEU A 283 -5.26 25.47 12.32
N PRO A 284 -4.21 26.28 12.54
CA PRO A 284 -4.36 27.62 13.07
C PRO A 284 -5.42 28.40 12.28
N ALA A 285 -6.43 28.89 12.98
CA ALA A 285 -7.27 29.96 12.45
C ALA A 285 -6.37 31.18 12.31
N GLU A 286 -6.21 31.67 11.08
CA GLU A 286 -5.57 32.98 10.85
C GLU A 286 -6.51 34.10 11.31
#